data_AF-G5J7T9-F1
#
_entry.id   AF-G5J7T9-F1
#
_cell.length_a   1.000
_cell.length_b   1.000
_cell.length_c   1.000
_cell.angle_alpha   90.00
_cell.angle_beta   90.00
_cell.angle_gamma   90.00
#
_symmetry.space_group_name_H-M   'P 1'
#
loop_
_entity.id
_entity.type
_entity.pdbx_description
1 polymer ?
#
loop_
_entity_poly.entity_id
_entity_poly.type
_entity_poly.pdbx_seq_one_letter_code
_entity_poly.pdbx_strand_id
1 'polypeptide(L)'
;MSLLLVAVAIFCVSCGGPKASVPTTYSPEKIEQLQLLAEPIETAKESLDVLKGFIADKNWIDTRTYIHGPLGGLRQEMSSLTRSLLPKDQ
;
A
#
# COMPACT_ATOMS: atom_id res chain seq x y z
N MET A 1 2.48 47.60 -21.20
CA MET A 1 1.89 46.50 -22.02
C MET A 1 2.64 45.18 -21.91
N SER A 2 3.98 45.16 -21.79
CA SER A 2 4.74 43.90 -21.60
C SER A 2 4.38 43.12 -20.32
N LEU A 3 4.18 43.82 -19.19
CA LEU A 3 3.89 43.18 -17.90
C LEU A 3 2.54 42.42 -17.86
N LEU A 4 1.53 42.93 -18.58
CA LEU A 4 0.22 42.29 -18.69
C LEU A 4 0.30 40.98 -19.48
N LEU A 5 1.12 40.94 -20.53
CA LEU A 5 1.34 39.73 -21.34
C LEU A 5 2.06 38.64 -20.54
N VAL A 6 3.04 39.02 -19.72
CA VAL A 6 3.73 38.08 -18.82
C VAL A 6 2.78 37.48 -17.79
N ALA A 7 1.91 38.30 -17.18
CA ALA A 7 0.92 37.82 -16.21
C ALA A 7 -0.09 36.84 -16.83
N VAL A 8 -0.54 37.11 -18.06
CA VAL A 8 -1.45 36.22 -18.80
C VAL A 8 -0.77 34.90 -19.16
N ALA A 9 0.50 34.93 -19.61
CA ALA A 9 1.24 33.72 -19.94
C ALA A 9 1.44 32.78 -18.74
N ILE A 10 1.73 33.33 -17.56
CA ILE A 10 1.89 32.54 -16.32
C ILE A 10 0.56 31.87 -15.93
N PHE A 11 -0.56 32.58 -16.06
CA PHE A 11 -1.89 32.03 -15.78
C PHE A 11 -2.29 30.92 -16.77
N CYS A 12 -1.95 31.08 -18.06
CA CYS A 12 -2.28 30.10 -19.09
C CYS A 12 -1.53 28.77 -18.94
N VAL A 13 -0.26 28.78 -18.49
CA VAL A 13 0.51 27.54 -18.30
C VAL A 13 0.18 26.86 -16.96
N SER A 14 -0.27 27.61 -15.95
CA SER A 14 -0.59 27.09 -14.61
C SER A 14 -1.84 26.19 -14.57
N CYS A 15 -2.82 26.43 -15.46
CA CYS A 15 -4.06 25.63 -15.49
C CYS A 15 -3.93 24.28 -16.21
N GLY A 16 -2.81 24.03 -16.92
CA GLY A 16 -2.53 22.78 -17.62
C GLY A 16 -1.54 21.94 -16.82
N GLY A 17 -1.94 21.45 -15.64
CA GLY A 17 -1.10 20.54 -14.86
C GLY A 17 -0.61 19.36 -15.73
N PRO A 18 0.63 18.87 -15.52
CA PRO A 18 1.19 17.81 -16.35
C PRO A 18 0.28 16.58 -16.31
N LYS A 19 -0.19 16.15 -17.48
CA LYS A 19 -0.87 14.85 -17.64
C LYS A 19 0.16 13.75 -17.43
N ALA A 20 0.35 13.34 -16.18
CA ALA A 20 1.16 12.18 -15.86
C ALA A 20 0.48 10.94 -16.47
N SER A 21 1.21 10.22 -17.32
CA SER A 21 0.78 8.91 -17.81
C SER A 21 0.75 7.95 -16.62
N VAL A 22 -0.37 7.24 -16.43
CA VAL A 22 -0.44 6.18 -15.43
C VAL A 22 0.44 5.02 -15.92
N PRO A 23 1.51 4.65 -15.18
CA PRO A 23 2.37 3.56 -15.59
C PRO A 23 1.58 2.24 -15.62
N THR A 24 1.91 1.37 -16.58
CA THR A 24 1.27 0.04 -16.73
C THR A 24 2.08 -1.07 -16.06
N THR A 25 3.31 -0.77 -15.64
CA THR A 25 4.27 -1.67 -14.99
C THR A 25 4.95 -0.97 -13.80
N TYR A 26 5.49 -1.75 -12.88
CA TYR A 26 6.25 -1.23 -11.74
C TYR A 26 7.71 -0.98 -12.13
N SER A 27 8.27 0.16 -11.70
CA SER A 27 9.72 0.41 -11.79
C SER A 27 10.48 -0.34 -10.68
N PRO A 28 11.80 -0.55 -10.80
CA PRO A 28 12.60 -1.17 -9.74
C PRO A 28 12.45 -0.45 -8.39
N GLU A 29 12.50 0.88 -8.38
CA GLU A 29 12.36 1.69 -7.17
C GLU A 29 10.96 1.53 -6.55
N LYS A 30 9.94 1.37 -7.39
CA LYS A 30 8.57 1.10 -6.91
C LYS A 30 8.45 -0.30 -6.33
N ILE A 31 9.12 -1.30 -6.91
CA ILE A 31 9.16 -2.67 -6.39
C ILE A 31 9.80 -2.68 -5.00
N GLU A 32 10.92 -1.99 -4.81
CA GLU A 32 11.58 -1.87 -3.50
C GLU A 32 10.63 -1.27 -2.44
N GLN A 33 9.88 -0.22 -2.79
CA GLN A 33 8.88 0.37 -1.89
C GLN A 33 7.75 -0.62 -1.53
N LEU A 34 7.27 -1.41 -2.50
CA LEU A 34 6.25 -2.41 -2.26
C LEU A 34 6.78 -3.55 -1.39
N GLN A 35 8.05 -3.91 -1.54
CA GLN A 35 8.69 -4.97 -0.76
C GLN A 35 8.71 -4.64 0.74
N LEU A 36 8.98 -3.38 1.10
CA LEU A 36 8.92 -2.91 2.48
C LEU A 36 7.52 -3.03 3.09
N LEU A 37 6.46 -2.87 2.28
CA LEU A 37 5.07 -3.04 2.72
C LEU A 37 4.64 -4.52 2.77
N ALA A 38 5.29 -5.37 1.97
CA ALA A 38 5.00 -6.80 1.88
C ALA A 38 5.68 -7.62 2.99
N GLU A 39 6.84 -7.20 3.49
CA GLU A 39 7.59 -7.89 4.55
C GLU A 39 6.75 -8.25 5.81
N PRO A 40 5.99 -7.32 6.42
CA PRO A 40 5.16 -7.67 7.57
C PRO A 40 4.02 -8.63 7.20
N ILE A 41 3.50 -8.56 5.97
CA ILE A 41 2.45 -9.46 5.48
C ILE A 41 2.99 -10.88 5.30
N GLU A 42 4.22 -11.04 4.78
CA GLU A 42 4.88 -12.36 4.70
C GLU A 42 5.14 -12.93 6.10
N THR A 43 5.57 -12.09 7.06
CA THR A 43 5.73 -12.51 8.47
C THR A 43 4.38 -12.96 9.07
N ALA A 44 3.30 -12.22 8.80
CA ALA A 44 1.96 -12.57 9.26
C ALA A 44 1.45 -13.87 8.62
N LYS A 45 1.83 -14.14 7.37
CA LYS A 45 1.52 -15.40 6.67
C LYS A 45 2.21 -16.59 7.32
N GLU A 46 3.48 -16.48 7.72
CA GLU A 46 4.17 -17.51 8.51
C GLU A 46 3.47 -17.74 9.86
N SER A 47 2.96 -16.68 10.47
CA SER A 47 2.20 -16.75 11.73
C SER A 47 0.88 -17.52 11.62
N LEU A 48 0.33 -17.70 10.42
CA LEU A 48 -0.89 -18.49 10.20
C LEU A 48 -0.69 -19.97 10.50
N ASP A 49 0.52 -20.50 10.35
CA ASP A 49 0.81 -21.90 10.68
C ASP A 49 0.73 -22.15 12.19
N VAL A 50 1.11 -21.16 13.01
CA VAL A 50 0.94 -21.21 14.47
C VAL A 50 -0.55 -21.18 14.83
N LEU A 51 -1.32 -20.29 14.20
CA LEU A 51 -2.77 -20.20 14.38
C LEU A 51 -3.47 -21.53 14.05
N LYS A 52 -3.03 -22.22 12.99
CA LYS A 52 -3.53 -23.54 12.63
C LYS A 52 -3.36 -24.56 13.76
N GLY A 53 -2.25 -24.51 14.49
CA GLY A 53 -2.00 -25.33 15.68
C GLY A 53 -3.05 -25.09 16.76
N PHE A 54 -3.27 -23.83 17.15
CA PHE A 54 -4.29 -23.49 18.16
C PHE A 54 -5.71 -23.95 17.77
N ILE A 55 -6.05 -23.85 16.48
CA ILE A 55 -7.35 -24.33 15.97
C ILE A 55 -7.44 -25.86 16.08
N ALA A 56 -6.40 -26.59 15.69
CA ALA A 56 -6.36 -28.05 15.78
C ALA A 56 -6.53 -28.53 17.24
N ASP A 57 -5.94 -27.81 18.19
CA ASP A 57 -6.01 -28.09 19.62
C ASP A 57 -7.32 -27.61 20.28
N LYS A 58 -8.22 -26.97 19.51
CA LYS A 58 -9.44 -26.31 20.02
C LYS A 58 -9.14 -25.28 21.11
N ASN A 59 -7.95 -24.68 21.09
CA ASN A 59 -7.54 -23.66 22.03
C ASN A 59 -8.07 -22.29 21.60
N TRP A 60 -9.32 -22.01 21.96
CA TRP A 60 -10.02 -20.80 21.52
C TRP A 60 -9.53 -19.52 22.20
N ILE A 61 -8.91 -19.63 23.38
CA ILE A 61 -8.33 -18.49 24.09
C ILE A 61 -7.12 -18.00 23.29
N ASP A 62 -6.18 -18.88 22.99
CA ASP A 62 -4.96 -18.49 22.25
C ASP A 62 -5.27 -18.19 20.80
N THR A 63 -6.23 -18.88 20.17
CA THR A 63 -6.71 -18.52 18.82
C THR A 63 -7.14 -17.04 18.77
N ARG A 64 -7.94 -16.59 19.75
CA ARG A 64 -8.41 -15.18 19.80
C ARG A 64 -7.26 -14.23 20.11
N THR A 65 -6.44 -14.55 21.11
CA THR A 65 -5.28 -13.73 21.49
C THR A 65 -4.33 -13.56 20.31
N TYR A 66 -4.11 -14.62 19.54
CA TYR A 66 -3.17 -14.60 18.42
C TYR A 66 -3.69 -13.76 17.24
N ILE A 67 -5.00 -13.82 16.95
CA ILE A 67 -5.64 -13.00 15.92
C ILE A 67 -5.53 -11.49 16.24
N HIS A 68 -5.69 -11.11 17.51
CA HIS A 68 -5.66 -9.70 17.92
C HIS A 68 -4.26 -9.18 18.30
N GLY A 69 -3.31 -10.08 18.56
CA GLY A 69 -1.91 -9.75 18.84
C GLY A 69 -1.07 -9.83 17.56
N PRO A 70 -0.35 -10.95 17.31
CA PRO A 70 0.51 -11.14 16.14
C PRO A 70 -0.14 -10.80 14.79
N LEU A 71 -1.42 -11.11 14.58
CA LEU A 71 -2.12 -10.81 13.32
C LEU A 71 -2.94 -9.51 13.36
N GLY A 72 -2.89 -8.77 14.47
CA GLY A 72 -3.76 -7.61 14.70
C GLY A 72 -3.53 -6.46 13.71
N GLY A 73 -2.30 -6.29 13.23
CA GLY A 73 -1.92 -5.26 12.26
C GLY A 73 -2.22 -5.62 10.80
N LEU A 74 -2.48 -6.89 10.50
CA LEU A 74 -2.48 -7.43 9.13
C LEU A 74 -3.45 -6.68 8.20
N ARG A 75 -4.64 -6.32 8.70
CA ARG A 75 -5.62 -5.55 7.91
C ARG A 75 -5.06 -4.21 7.45
N GLN A 76 -4.36 -3.50 8.33
CA GLN A 76 -3.81 -2.18 8.02
C GLN A 76 -2.62 -2.28 7.07
N GLU A 77 -1.78 -3.29 7.25
CA GLU A 77 -0.61 -3.58 6.40
C GLU A 77 -1.05 -3.90 4.97
N MET A 78 -1.97 -4.86 4.81
CA MET A 78 -2.54 -5.20 3.50
C MET A 78 -3.18 -3.99 2.84
N SER A 79 -3.95 -3.20 3.59
CA SER A 79 -4.60 -2.00 3.05
C SER A 79 -3.59 -0.94 2.58
N SER A 80 -2.43 -0.84 3.26
CA SER A 80 -1.35 0.07 2.89
C SER A 80 -0.62 -0.39 1.63
N LEU A 81 -0.41 -1.71 1.49
CA LEU A 81 0.12 -2.30 0.26
C LEU A 81 -0.84 -2.06 -0.91
N THR A 82 -2.13 -2.39 -0.77
CA THR A 82 -3.14 -2.23 -1.82
C THR A 82 -3.17 -0.80 -2.35
N ARG A 83 -3.20 0.22 -1.47
CA ARG A 83 -3.17 1.64 -1.90
C ARG A 83 -1.93 2.04 -2.68
N SER A 84 -0.85 1.27 -2.55
CA SER A 84 0.44 1.54 -3.19
C SER A 84 0.58 0.85 -4.54
N LEU A 85 -0.32 -0.07 -4.90
CA LEU A 85 -0.33 -0.76 -6.18
C LEU A 85 -0.79 0.15 -7.33
N LEU A 86 -0.54 -0.29 -8.56
CA LEU A 86 -1.11 0.33 -9.75
C LEU A 86 -2.65 0.31 -9.67
N PRO A 87 -3.35 1.32 -10.21
CA PRO A 87 -4.82 1.39 -10.11
C PRO A 87 -5.57 0.16 -10.62
N LYS A 88 -4.98 -0.62 -11.54
CA LYS A 88 -5.56 -1.87 -12.06
C LYS A 88 -5.48 -3.06 -11.08
N ASP A 89 -4.63 -2.95 -10.06
CA ASP A 89 -4.33 -4.00 -9.09
C ASP A 89 -4.83 -3.66 -7.67
N GLN A 90 -5.51 -2.52 -7.49
CA GLN A 90 -6.15 -2.10 -6.23
C GLN A 90 -7.53 -2.73 -6.07
#